data_AF-A0AAD0UB98-F1
#
_entry.id   AF-A0AAD0UB98-F1
#
_cell.length_a   1.000
_cell.length_b   1.000
_cell.length_c   1.000
_cell.angle_alpha   90.00
_cell.angle_beta   90.00
_cell.angle_gamma   90.00
#
_symmetry.space_group_name_H-M   'P 1'
#
loop_
_entity.id
_entity.type
_entity.pdbx_description
1 polymer ?
#
loop_
_entity_poly.entity_id
_entity_poly.type
_entity_poly.pdbx_seq_one_letter_code
_entity_poly.pdbx_strand_id
1 'polypeptide(L)'
;MDYLAIKWLHIMSATFMFGTGFGTAFYMFVTNRSRNVQAIAVVTRWVVRADWWFTTPAVIIQPISGFWMMHLAGYPVTAPWLAWSLALYALAGSCWLPVVWLQLRMRDMAQTAAAGASDLPERFWRFERIWIVLGFPAFGGLVIVYWLMVHKP
;
A
#
# COMPACT_ATOMS: atom_id res chain seq x y z
N MET A 1 -12.88 12.81 -22.42
CA MET A 1 -11.68 12.97 -21.57
C MET A 1 -10.49 12.61 -22.43
N ASP A 2 -9.52 13.51 -22.57
CA ASP A 2 -8.29 13.24 -23.34
C ASP A 2 -7.44 12.16 -22.64
N TYR A 3 -6.79 11.29 -23.40
CA TYR A 3 -5.91 10.21 -22.91
C TYR A 3 -4.86 10.75 -21.92
N LEU A 4 -4.32 11.94 -22.21
CA LEU A 4 -3.31 12.59 -21.38
C LEU A 4 -3.83 12.96 -19.99
N ALA A 5 -5.09 13.40 -19.86
CA ALA A 5 -5.69 13.74 -18.58
C ALA A 5 -5.85 12.50 -17.68
N ILE A 6 -6.29 11.38 -18.27
CA ILE A 6 -6.44 10.11 -17.55
C ILE A 6 -5.06 9.57 -17.15
N LYS A 7 -4.07 9.65 -18.04
CA LYS A 7 -2.69 9.27 -17.75
C LYS A 7 -2.10 10.09 -16.61
N TRP A 8 -2.34 11.40 -16.59
CA TRP A 8 -1.93 12.26 -15.49
C TRP A 8 -2.56 11.82 -14.16
N LEU A 9 -3.88 11.59 -14.13
CA LEU A 9 -4.59 11.10 -12.95
C LEU A 9 -4.05 9.74 -12.48
N HIS A 10 -3.80 8.82 -13.41
CA HIS A 10 -3.26 7.50 -13.14
C HIS A 10 -1.87 7.58 -12.49
N ILE A 11 -0.98 8.41 -13.02
CA ILE A 11 0.37 8.61 -12.46
C ILE A 11 0.31 9.25 -11.08
N MET A 12 -0.54 10.27 -10.88
CA MET A 12 -0.73 10.90 -9.57
C MET A 12 -1.24 9.89 -8.53
N SER A 13 -2.26 9.10 -8.90
CA SER A 13 -2.78 8.02 -8.06
C SER A 13 -1.70 6.99 -7.71
N ALA A 14 -0.88 6.58 -8.68
CA ALA A 14 0.20 5.62 -8.46
C ALA A 14 1.26 6.19 -7.52
N THR A 15 1.58 7.48 -7.69
CA THR A 15 2.55 8.21 -6.86
C THR A 15 2.08 8.31 -5.41
N PHE A 16 0.80 8.64 -5.18
CA PHE A 16 0.24 8.63 -3.83
C PHE A 16 0.24 7.23 -3.23
N MET A 17 -0.20 6.21 -3.97
CA MET A 17 -0.23 4.82 -3.50
C MET A 17 1.15 4.34 -3.07
N PHE A 18 2.15 4.49 -3.94
CA PHE A 18 3.50 3.98 -3.69
C PHE A 18 4.27 4.86 -2.70
N GLY A 19 4.24 6.18 -2.88
CA GLY A 19 4.96 7.13 -2.05
C GLY A 19 4.43 7.18 -0.62
N THR A 20 3.11 7.31 -0.45
CA THR A 20 2.49 7.31 0.89
C THR A 20 2.61 5.93 1.53
N GLY A 21 2.35 4.85 0.79
CA GLY A 21 2.47 3.49 1.31
C GLY A 21 3.89 3.18 1.81
N PHE A 22 4.91 3.51 1.02
CA PHE A 22 6.31 3.31 1.44
C PHE A 22 6.68 4.21 2.62
N GLY A 23 6.28 5.48 2.58
CA GLY A 23 6.57 6.44 3.65
C GLY A 23 5.94 6.04 5.00
N THR A 24 4.68 5.61 5.01
CA THR A 24 4.02 5.14 6.24
C THR A 24 4.63 3.84 6.74
N ALA A 25 5.00 2.92 5.84
CA ALA A 25 5.70 1.70 6.20
C ALA A 25 7.07 2.00 6.83
N PHE A 26 7.85 2.93 6.25
CA PHE A 26 9.12 3.37 6.81
C PHE A 26 8.95 3.92 8.23
N TYR A 27 8.04 4.88 8.43
CA TYR A 27 7.82 5.48 9.75
C TYR A 27 7.31 4.48 10.78
N MET A 28 6.40 3.58 10.39
CA MET A 28 5.93 2.51 11.27
C MET A 28 7.07 1.58 11.67
N PHE A 29 7.90 1.18 10.70
CA PHE A 29 9.04 0.32 10.95
C PHE A 29 10.01 0.95 11.94
N VAL A 30 10.49 2.17 11.69
CA VAL A 30 11.49 2.81 12.58
C VAL A 30 10.91 3.14 13.95
N THR A 31 9.65 3.57 14.03
CA THR A 31 9.01 3.92 15.31
C THR A 31 8.83 2.69 16.18
N ASN A 32 8.46 1.53 15.61
CA ASN A 32 8.35 0.29 16.38
C ASN A 32 9.69 -0.15 17.01
N ARG A 33 10.83 0.15 16.36
CA ARG A 33 12.17 -0.16 16.93
C ARG A 33 12.52 0.73 18.11
N SER A 34 11.97 1.95 18.17
CA SER A 34 12.18 2.85 19.31
C SER A 34 11.60 2.32 20.62
N ARG A 35 10.67 1.35 20.56
CA ARG A 35 9.91 0.82 21.72
C ARG A 35 9.13 1.89 22.51
N ASN A 36 9.04 3.12 22.01
CA ASN A 36 8.26 4.19 22.62
C ASN A 36 6.77 3.99 22.32
N VAL A 37 6.01 3.49 23.30
CA VAL A 37 4.59 3.17 23.15
C VAL A 37 3.77 4.39 22.72
N GLN A 38 4.07 5.58 23.26
CA GLN A 38 3.36 6.81 22.90
C GLN A 38 3.58 7.18 21.43
N ALA A 39 4.82 7.11 20.95
CA ALA A 39 5.14 7.35 19.55
C ALA A 39 4.50 6.30 18.63
N ILE A 40 4.57 5.03 19.00
CA ILE A 40 3.96 3.92 18.24
C ILE A 40 2.44 4.12 18.13
N ALA A 41 1.77 4.53 19.20
CA ALA A 41 0.33 4.80 19.19
C ALA A 41 -0.01 5.93 18.18
N VAL A 42 0.72 7.04 18.21
CA VAL A 42 0.50 8.15 17.27
C VAL A 42 0.75 7.71 15.83
N VAL A 43 1.87 7.03 15.56
CA VAL A 43 2.26 6.63 14.20
C VAL A 43 1.30 5.59 13.63
N THR A 44 0.98 4.52 14.36
CA THR A 44 0.02 3.49 13.89
C THR A 44 -1.36 4.06 13.56
N ARG A 45 -1.82 5.08 14.30
CA ARG A 45 -3.07 5.79 13.99
C ARG A 45 -3.00 6.51 12.65
N TRP A 46 -1.89 7.19 12.37
CA TRP A 46 -1.70 7.92 11.11
C TRP A 46 -1.46 6.99 9.93
N VAL A 47 -0.76 5.88 10.13
CA VAL A 47 -0.58 4.82 9.11
C VAL A 47 -1.94 4.32 8.63
N VAL A 48 -2.83 3.93 9.56
CA VAL A 48 -4.19 3.50 9.21
C VAL A 48 -4.96 4.57 8.44
N ARG A 49 -4.89 5.83 8.89
CA ARG A 49 -5.58 6.94 8.19
C ARG A 49 -5.02 7.15 6.78
N ALA A 50 -3.71 7.10 6.61
CA ALA A 50 -3.07 7.26 5.32
C ALA A 50 -3.48 6.14 4.35
N ASP A 51 -3.55 4.89 4.83
CA ASP A 51 -4.04 3.78 4.02
C ASP A 51 -5.48 4.01 3.54
N TRP A 52 -6.37 4.48 4.43
CA TRP A 52 -7.76 4.78 4.07
C TRP A 52 -7.90 6.00 3.13
N TRP A 53 -7.09 7.03 3.29
CA TRP A 53 -7.20 8.27 2.52
C TRP A 53 -6.45 8.24 1.19
N PHE A 54 -5.38 7.46 1.08
CA PHE A 54 -4.52 7.46 -0.11
C PHE A 54 -4.46 6.08 -0.77
N THR A 55 -4.17 5.03 -0.02
CA THR A 55 -3.98 3.69 -0.60
C THR A 55 -5.29 3.09 -1.10
N THR A 56 -6.36 3.07 -0.30
CA THR A 56 -7.66 2.49 -0.70
C THR A 56 -8.24 3.17 -1.94
N PRO A 57 -8.31 4.52 -2.03
CA PRO A 57 -8.79 5.17 -3.25
C PRO A 57 -7.90 4.90 -4.44
N ALA A 58 -6.57 4.91 -4.26
CA ALA A 58 -5.65 4.63 -5.35
C ALA A 58 -5.81 3.19 -5.85
N VAL A 59 -6.02 2.22 -4.96
CA VAL A 59 -6.23 0.81 -5.31
C VAL A 59 -7.44 0.63 -6.25
N ILE A 60 -8.44 1.50 -6.14
CA ILE A 60 -9.63 1.53 -7.01
C ILE A 60 -9.38 2.35 -8.28
N ILE A 61 -8.76 3.53 -8.15
CA ILE A 61 -8.52 4.42 -9.29
C ILE A 61 -7.54 3.82 -10.29
N GLN A 62 -6.52 3.10 -9.84
CA GLN A 62 -5.50 2.48 -10.69
C GLN A 62 -6.08 1.55 -11.78
N PRO A 63 -6.87 0.50 -11.46
CA PRO A 63 -7.44 -0.37 -12.47
C PRO A 63 -8.44 0.38 -13.35
N ILE A 64 -9.29 1.24 -12.79
CA ILE A 64 -10.29 2.00 -13.58
C ILE A 64 -9.60 2.87 -14.63
N SER A 65 -8.63 3.68 -14.21
CA SER A 65 -7.89 4.56 -15.12
C SER A 65 -6.97 3.77 -16.08
N GLY A 66 -6.38 2.65 -15.63
CA GLY A 66 -5.58 1.76 -16.47
C GLY A 66 -6.38 1.13 -17.61
N PHE A 67 -7.54 0.53 -17.30
CA PHE A 67 -8.43 -0.03 -18.32
C PHE A 67 -8.98 1.04 -19.27
N TRP A 68 -9.29 2.24 -18.75
CA TRP A 68 -9.74 3.35 -19.59
C TRP A 68 -8.65 3.77 -20.59
N MET A 69 -7.41 3.95 -20.13
CA MET A 69 -6.28 4.26 -21.02
C MET A 69 -6.02 3.17 -22.05
N MET A 70 -6.10 1.90 -21.65
CA MET A 70 -5.95 0.76 -22.56
C MET A 70 -7.02 0.79 -23.66
N HIS A 71 -8.28 1.05 -23.30
CA HIS A 71 -9.37 1.17 -24.26
C HIS A 71 -9.16 2.32 -25.25
N LEU A 72 -8.73 3.49 -24.77
CA LEU A 72 -8.45 4.66 -25.62
C LEU A 72 -7.24 4.46 -26.55
N ALA A 73 -6.22 3.72 -26.10
CA ALA A 73 -5.02 3.46 -26.88
C ALA A 73 -5.14 2.23 -27.81
N GLY A 74 -6.25 1.49 -27.76
CA GLY A 74 -6.47 0.31 -28.60
C GLY A 74 -5.58 -0.89 -28.28
N TYR A 75 -4.97 -0.96 -27.09
CA TYR A 75 -4.14 -2.10 -26.72
C TYR A 75 -5.01 -3.33 -26.38
N PRO A 76 -4.63 -4.53 -26.84
CA PRO A 76 -5.30 -5.76 -26.43
C PRO A 76 -5.03 -6.03 -24.94
N VAL A 77 -6.06 -6.47 -24.21
CA VAL A 77 -5.96 -6.86 -22.79
C VAL A 77 -4.93 -8.00 -22.58
N THR A 78 -4.73 -8.81 -23.62
CA THR A 78 -3.82 -9.95 -23.64
C THR A 78 -2.36 -9.58 -23.87
N ALA A 79 -2.04 -8.28 -24.00
CA ALA A 79 -0.68 -7.78 -24.05
C ALA A 79 0.14 -8.35 -22.86
N PRO A 80 1.27 -9.04 -23.10
CA PRO A 80 1.99 -9.76 -22.04
C PRO A 80 2.37 -8.88 -20.85
N TRP A 81 2.89 -7.67 -21.10
CA TRP A 81 3.24 -6.73 -20.03
C TRP A 81 2.02 -6.29 -19.19
N LEU A 82 0.84 -6.18 -19.82
CA LEU A 82 -0.39 -5.78 -19.14
C LEU A 82 -0.94 -6.93 -18.30
N ALA A 83 -0.94 -8.15 -18.83
CA ALA A 83 -1.34 -9.35 -18.11
C ALA A 83 -0.46 -9.57 -16.86
N TRP A 84 0.86 -9.47 -16.99
CA TRP A 84 1.78 -9.53 -15.85
C TRP A 84 1.56 -8.40 -14.86
N SER A 85 1.30 -7.18 -15.35
CA SER A 85 1.01 -6.04 -14.47
C SER A 85 -0.26 -6.26 -13.65
N LEU A 86 -1.34 -6.76 -14.26
CA LEU A 86 -2.58 -7.09 -13.57
C LEU A 86 -2.39 -8.22 -12.55
N ALA A 87 -1.62 -9.25 -12.88
CA ALA A 87 -1.33 -10.35 -11.97
C ALA A 87 -0.52 -9.88 -10.75
N LEU A 88 0.53 -9.08 -10.96
CA LEU A 88 1.34 -8.50 -9.88
C LEU A 88 0.54 -7.50 -9.04
N TYR A 89 -0.34 -6.73 -9.67
CA TYR A 89 -1.24 -5.82 -8.97
C TYR A 89 -2.24 -6.58 -8.09
N ALA A 90 -2.82 -7.67 -8.59
CA ALA A 90 -3.68 -8.54 -7.81
C ALA A 90 -2.94 -9.20 -6.64
N LEU A 91 -1.70 -9.66 -6.87
CA LEU A 91 -0.82 -10.17 -5.81
C LEU A 91 -0.58 -9.10 -4.74
N ALA A 92 -0.19 -7.89 -5.13
CA ALA A 92 0.03 -6.79 -4.21
C ALA A 92 -1.22 -6.44 -3.40
N GLY A 93 -2.40 -6.37 -4.05
CA GLY A 93 -3.68 -6.17 -3.39
C GLY A 93 -4.03 -7.29 -2.41
N SER A 94 -3.75 -8.55 -2.75
CA SER A 94 -3.98 -9.70 -1.89
C SER A 94 -3.07 -9.71 -0.64
N CYS A 95 -1.84 -9.21 -0.76
CA CYS A 95 -0.93 -9.00 0.37
C CYS A 95 -1.30 -7.77 1.22
N TRP A 96 -1.86 -6.73 0.58
CA TRP A 96 -2.25 -5.50 1.25
C TRP A 96 -3.49 -5.64 2.13
N LEU A 97 -4.50 -6.42 1.73
CA LEU A 97 -5.72 -6.59 2.55
C LEU A 97 -5.43 -7.12 3.97
N PRO A 98 -4.62 -8.19 4.16
CA PRO A 98 -4.19 -8.61 5.49
C PRO A 98 -3.33 -7.57 6.20
N VAL A 99 -2.50 -6.82 5.48
CA VAL A 99 -1.69 -5.72 6.02
C VAL A 99 -2.57 -4.65 6.67
N VAL A 100 -3.64 -4.21 6.02
CA VAL A 100 -4.59 -3.22 6.58
C VAL A 100 -5.24 -3.77 7.86
N TRP A 101 -5.64 -5.04 7.85
CA TRP A 101 -6.20 -5.67 9.04
C TRP A 101 -5.20 -5.71 10.20
N LEU A 102 -3.94 -6.05 9.92
CA LEU A 102 -2.85 -6.05 10.91
C LEU A 102 -2.60 -4.63 11.46
N GLN A 103 -2.59 -3.62 10.60
CA GLN A 103 -2.41 -2.21 10.99
C GLN A 103 -3.53 -1.73 11.93
N LEU A 104 -4.79 -2.08 11.64
CA LEU A 104 -5.92 -1.75 12.52
C LEU A 104 -5.75 -2.39 13.90
N ARG A 105 -5.40 -3.68 13.95
CA ARG A 105 -5.19 -4.39 15.21
C ARG A 105 -4.00 -3.85 16.00
N MET A 106 -2.88 -3.57 15.33
CA MET A 106 -1.70 -2.97 15.95
C MET A 106 -1.98 -1.58 16.49
N ARG A 107 -2.73 -0.75 15.74
CA ARG A 107 -3.20 0.56 16.20
C ARG A 107 -4.00 0.42 17.49
N ASP A 108 -5.00 -0.46 17.51
CA ASP A 108 -5.88 -0.60 18.68
C ASP A 108 -5.08 -1.05 19.92
N MET A 109 -4.18 -2.03 19.76
CA MET A 109 -3.27 -2.46 20.83
C MET A 109 -2.37 -1.32 21.33
N ALA A 110 -1.81 -0.53 20.42
CA ALA A 110 -0.93 0.58 20.78
C ALA A 110 -1.68 1.73 21.48
N GLN A 111 -2.91 2.03 21.05
CA GLN A 111 -3.75 3.04 21.71
C GLN A 111 -4.13 2.60 23.12
N THR A 112 -4.52 1.33 23.32
CA THR A 112 -4.81 0.80 24.65
C THR A 112 -3.59 0.84 25.56
N ALA A 113 -2.42 0.41 25.07
CA ALA A 113 -1.18 0.44 25.83
C ALA A 113 -0.76 1.87 26.22
N ALA A 114 -0.87 2.81 25.28
CA ALA A 114 -0.57 4.22 25.53
C ALA A 114 -1.49 4.87 26.57
N ALA A 115 -2.79 4.54 26.54
CA ALA A 115 -3.77 5.06 27.50
C ALA A 115 -3.62 4.45 28.90
N GLY A 116 -3.27 3.16 28.99
CA GLY A 116 -3.08 2.44 30.24
C GLY A 116 -1.69 2.56 30.86
N ALA A 117 -0.77 3.31 30.23
CA ALA A 117 0.64 3.35 30.59
C ALA A 117 1.26 1.95 30.75
N SER A 118 0.90 1.03 29.85
CA SER A 118 1.35 -0.36 29.86
C SER A 118 2.21 -0.71 28.65
N ASP A 119 2.92 -1.83 28.73
CA ASP A 119 3.73 -2.34 27.65
C ASP A 119 2.88 -2.91 26.50
N LEU A 120 3.45 -2.90 25.29
CA LEU A 120 2.82 -3.51 24.12
C LEU A 120 2.77 -5.04 24.26
N PRO A 121 1.61 -5.69 24.01
CA PRO A 121 1.47 -7.13 24.15
C PRO A 121 2.34 -7.88 23.14
N GLU A 122 2.80 -9.09 23.46
CA GLU A 122 3.59 -9.93 22.55
C GLU A 122 2.95 -10.10 21.16
N ARG A 123 1.61 -10.14 21.13
CA ARG A 123 0.82 -10.26 19.91
C ARG A 123 1.08 -9.11 18.92
N PHE A 124 1.33 -7.90 19.42
CA PHE A 124 1.71 -6.74 18.59
C PHE A 124 2.98 -7.05 17.78
N TRP A 125 4.01 -7.56 18.44
CA TRP A 125 5.30 -7.88 17.82
C TRP A 125 5.23 -9.07 16.86
N ARG A 126 4.26 -9.98 17.04
CA ARG A 126 3.96 -11.03 16.06
C ARG A 126 3.30 -10.44 14.82
N PHE A 127 2.34 -9.54 15.00
CA PHE A 127 1.65 -8.85 13.90
C PHE A 127 2.58 -7.97 13.09
N GLU A 128 3.50 -7.26 13.75
CA GLU A 128 4.53 -6.50 13.07
C GLU A 128 5.39 -7.36 12.14
N ARG A 129 5.83 -8.54 12.61
CA ARG A 129 6.64 -9.45 11.79
C ARG A 129 5.90 -9.91 10.54
N ILE A 130 4.63 -10.30 10.68
CA ILE A 130 3.78 -10.70 9.54
C ILE A 130 3.58 -9.51 8.60
N TRP A 131 3.32 -8.32 9.14
CA TRP A 131 3.15 -7.09 8.39
C TRP A 131 4.39 -6.76 7.54
N ILE A 132 5.60 -6.89 8.10
CA ILE A 132 6.86 -6.70 7.35
C ILE A 132 6.99 -7.72 6.22
N VAL A 133 6.74 -9.01 6.51
CA VAL A 133 6.87 -10.09 5.52
C VAL A 133 5.91 -9.89 4.35
N LEU A 134 4.68 -9.45 4.60
CA LEU A 134 3.70 -9.15 3.54
C LEU A 134 4.04 -7.88 2.76
N GLY A 135 4.77 -6.94 3.37
CA GLY A 135 5.23 -5.72 2.70
C GLY A 135 6.19 -6.00 1.54
N PHE A 136 7.11 -6.95 1.70
CA PHE A 136 8.09 -7.30 0.66
C PHE A 136 7.47 -7.69 -0.70
N PRO A 137 6.58 -8.70 -0.79
CA PRO A 137 5.95 -9.06 -2.06
C PRO A 137 5.03 -7.96 -2.59
N ALA A 138 4.37 -7.19 -1.72
CA ALA A 138 3.51 -6.09 -2.13
C ALA A 138 4.30 -4.96 -2.80
N PHE A 139 5.32 -4.42 -2.13
CA PHE A 139 6.16 -3.34 -2.69
C PHE A 139 7.01 -3.82 -3.86
N GLY A 140 7.61 -5.01 -3.77
CA GLY A 140 8.39 -5.61 -4.85
C GLY A 140 7.55 -5.79 -6.12
N GLY A 141 6.32 -6.29 -5.97
CA GLY A 141 5.37 -6.40 -7.08
C GLY A 141 5.05 -5.05 -7.73
N LEU A 142 4.77 -4.02 -6.93
CA LEU A 142 4.50 -2.68 -7.44
C LEU A 142 5.70 -2.08 -8.19
N VAL A 143 6.93 -2.27 -7.71
CA VAL A 143 8.15 -1.82 -8.43
C VAL A 143 8.25 -2.47 -9.81
N ILE A 144 7.96 -3.77 -9.91
CA ILE A 144 7.95 -4.47 -11.20
C ILE A 144 6.83 -3.94 -12.11
N VAL A 145 5.64 -3.66 -11.55
CA VAL A 145 4.52 -3.03 -12.30
C VAL A 145 4.95 -1.68 -12.87
N TYR A 146 5.63 -0.83 -12.09
CA TYR A 146 6.18 0.44 -12.59
C TYR A 146 7.13 0.21 -13.77
N TRP A 147 8.04 -0.75 -13.65
CA TRP A 147 8.98 -1.08 -14.72
C TRP A 147 8.26 -1.53 -16.00
N LEU A 148 7.25 -2.42 -15.88
CA LEU A 148 6.43 -2.89 -16.99
C LEU A 148 5.66 -1.76 -17.68
N MET A 149 5.09 -0.83 -16.92
CA MET A 149 4.33 0.30 -17.48
C MET A 149 5.20 1.33 -18.20
N VAL A 150 6.48 1.41 -17.84
CA VAL A 150 7.47 2.27 -18.51
C VAL A 150 7.98 1.61 -19.79
N HIS A 151 8.43 0.34 -19.70
CA HIS A 151 9.14 -0.31 -20.80
C HIS A 151 8.22 -0.94 -21.84
N LYS A 152 7.01 -1.38 -21.43
CA LYS A 152 6.01 -2.02 -22.30
C LYS A 152 6.61 -3.06 -23.28
N PRO A 153 7.36 -4.05 -22.77
CA PRO A 153 8.01 -5.07 -23.59
C PRO A 153 7.01 -5.99 -24.29
#